data_AF-A0A7K3UKS0-F1
#
_entry.id   AF-A0A7K3UKS0-F1
#
_cell.length_a   1.000
_cell.length_b   1.000
_cell.length_c   1.000
_cell.angle_alpha   90.00
_cell.angle_beta   90.00
_cell.angle_gamma   90.00
#
_symmetry.space_group_name_H-M   'P 1'
#
loop_
_entity.id
_entity.type
_entity.pdbx_description
1 polymer ?
#
loop_
_entity_poly.entity_id
_entity_poly.type
_entity_poly.pdbx_seq_one_letter_code
_entity_poly.pdbx_strand_id
1 'polypeptide(L)'
;MSQATTFSVPTTGPATPSLMASRMDDSLKALLSGHSGASRPAYAVAGTCWVSTATAGQLKLYLYDGGSDRLLMVLDTATGAITFSGLGTAINAATAKTAPTGADKLGIWDSVAGDTKSLALTDLSTWLAPLLGPDFVQGGLVLPNASTPLTHLDIAAFKVKALSKVAISAGTLTKNINGTWVAGNAGGLDTGVKAAGATYFVYALRKQSDGSGEVVLSTSATVTGVSLSLLSGYDVLAPIGVALTDGSSNIREFIMNAQDEYTFTTSVNDAANVAISATSALLALTVPNGVKVKAKLRFYYSASATTASALIHDPAQGTLVAGLGGAGGNVGAIQVASNYAVGSGNVWTNTSKQVRQVAGASGGLWVWNDGFFFPCKRNG
;
A
#
# COMPACT_ATOMS: atom_id res chain seq x y z
N MET A 1 -54.49 36.38 -11.04
CA MET A 1 -55.91 36.24 -10.62
C MET A 1 -56.10 37.05 -9.35
N SER A 2 -57.21 37.76 -9.21
CA SER A 2 -57.55 38.42 -7.93
C SER A 2 -57.89 37.36 -6.90
N GLN A 3 -57.36 37.49 -5.68
CA GLN A 3 -57.65 36.57 -4.59
C GLN A 3 -59.14 36.66 -4.21
N ALA A 4 -59.81 35.51 -4.06
CA ALA A 4 -61.18 35.49 -3.58
C ALA A 4 -61.26 36.11 -2.18
N THR A 5 -62.32 36.88 -1.91
CA THR A 5 -62.44 37.62 -0.64
C THR A 5 -63.28 36.89 0.40
N THR A 6 -64.09 35.93 -0.01
CA THR A 6 -64.99 35.19 0.89
C THR A 6 -65.22 33.78 0.36
N PHE A 7 -65.25 32.81 1.26
CA PHE A 7 -65.56 31.42 0.95
C PHE A 7 -66.78 30.99 1.78
N SER A 8 -67.95 31.48 1.40
CA SER A 8 -69.21 31.17 2.09
C SER A 8 -70.40 31.57 1.23
N VAL A 9 -71.58 31.10 1.61
CA VAL A 9 -72.86 31.64 1.15
C VAL A 9 -73.26 32.84 2.02
N PRO A 10 -74.19 33.72 1.59
CA PRO A 10 -74.78 34.74 2.45
C PRO A 10 -75.44 34.10 3.68
N THR A 11 -75.10 34.59 4.88
CA THR A 11 -75.58 34.04 6.16
C THR A 11 -76.69 34.87 6.81
N THR A 12 -76.99 36.05 6.27
CA THR A 12 -78.09 36.94 6.70
C THR A 12 -79.03 37.18 5.52
N GLY A 13 -80.34 37.12 5.79
CA GLY A 13 -81.37 37.16 4.75
C GLY A 13 -82.32 38.36 4.84
N PRO A 14 -83.05 38.65 3.75
CA PRO A 14 -82.97 38.01 2.42
C PRO A 14 -81.83 38.58 1.54
N ALA A 15 -81.01 37.70 0.96
CA ALA A 15 -79.94 38.06 0.02
C ALA A 15 -80.44 38.04 -1.43
N THR A 16 -79.94 38.95 -2.27
CA THR A 16 -80.32 38.99 -3.70
C THR A 16 -79.67 37.81 -4.47
N PRO A 17 -80.31 37.31 -5.54
CA PRO A 17 -79.71 36.29 -6.40
C PRO A 17 -78.32 36.67 -6.93
N SER A 18 -78.11 37.94 -7.24
CA SER A 18 -76.83 38.48 -7.71
C SER A 18 -75.73 38.36 -6.66
N LEU A 19 -76.04 38.59 -5.38
CA LEU A 19 -75.10 38.44 -4.28
C LEU A 19 -74.72 36.96 -4.08
N MET A 20 -75.70 36.05 -4.17
CA MET A 20 -75.45 34.61 -4.08
C MET A 20 -74.54 34.13 -5.22
N ALA A 21 -74.81 34.52 -6.46
CA ALA A 21 -73.99 34.15 -7.61
C ALA A 21 -72.55 34.66 -7.48
N SER A 22 -72.37 35.90 -7.01
CA SER A 22 -71.04 36.46 -6.75
C SER A 22 -70.26 35.68 -5.68
N ARG A 23 -70.95 35.24 -4.62
CA ARG A 23 -70.32 34.42 -3.55
C ARG A 23 -69.92 33.04 -4.05
N MET A 24 -70.77 32.40 -4.85
CA MET A 24 -70.47 31.11 -5.48
C MET A 24 -69.27 31.22 -6.41
N ASP A 25 -69.22 32.25 -7.25
CA ASP A 25 -68.10 32.50 -8.16
C ASP A 25 -66.78 32.74 -7.41
N ASP A 26 -66.80 33.51 -6.32
CA ASP A 26 -65.64 33.70 -5.44
C ASP A 26 -65.15 32.38 -4.82
N SER A 27 -66.05 31.56 -4.30
CA SER A 27 -65.71 30.23 -3.77
C SER A 27 -65.10 29.31 -4.84
N LEU A 28 -65.64 29.32 -6.06
CA LEU A 28 -65.11 28.49 -7.16
C LEU A 28 -63.74 28.98 -7.64
N LYS A 29 -63.53 30.30 -7.72
CA LYS A 29 -62.22 30.89 -8.03
C LYS A 29 -61.17 30.57 -6.97
N ALA A 30 -61.55 30.59 -5.70
CA ALA A 30 -60.69 30.17 -4.60
C ALA A 30 -60.21 28.72 -4.78
N LEU A 31 -61.13 27.80 -5.06
CA LEU A 31 -60.83 26.39 -5.26
C LEU A 31 -59.95 26.16 -6.50
N LEU A 32 -60.32 26.77 -7.64
CA LEU A 32 -59.59 26.64 -8.90
C LEU A 32 -58.14 27.13 -8.80
N SER A 33 -57.91 28.17 -8.00
CA SER A 33 -56.59 28.77 -7.83
C SER A 33 -55.77 28.15 -6.70
N GLY A 34 -56.27 27.11 -6.01
CA GLY A 34 -55.61 26.50 -4.86
C GLY A 34 -55.44 27.49 -3.69
N HIS A 35 -56.41 28.36 -3.49
CA HIS A 35 -56.37 29.44 -2.50
C HIS A 35 -55.18 30.39 -2.66
N SER A 36 -54.71 30.62 -3.90
CA SER A 36 -53.48 31.39 -4.12
C SER A 36 -53.64 32.91 -3.97
N GLY A 37 -52.54 33.58 -3.59
CA GLY A 37 -52.48 35.04 -3.51
C GLY A 37 -51.16 35.56 -2.93
N ALA A 38 -50.97 36.89 -2.97
CA ALA A 38 -49.79 37.55 -2.38
C ALA A 38 -49.80 37.54 -0.84
N SER A 39 -50.95 37.29 -0.23
CA SER A 39 -51.17 37.13 1.21
C SER A 39 -52.10 35.96 1.48
N ARG A 40 -52.15 35.45 2.72
CA ARG A 40 -53.11 34.42 3.12
C ARG A 40 -54.55 34.89 2.83
N PRO A 41 -55.44 34.05 2.26
CA PRO A 41 -56.85 34.42 2.09
C PRO A 41 -57.50 34.76 3.44
N ALA A 42 -58.29 35.84 3.48
CA ALA A 42 -58.91 36.32 4.73
C ALA A 42 -59.90 35.32 5.36
N TYR A 43 -60.46 34.41 4.57
CA TYR A 43 -61.36 33.35 5.02
C TYR A 43 -60.63 32.07 5.46
N ALA A 44 -59.30 32.01 5.40
CA ALA A 44 -58.54 30.83 5.76
C ALA A 44 -58.76 30.48 7.24
N VAL A 45 -59.06 29.21 7.50
CA VAL A 45 -59.18 28.63 8.85
C VAL A 45 -58.03 27.66 9.11
N ALA A 46 -57.80 27.29 10.38
CA ALA A 46 -56.78 26.29 10.73
C ALA A 46 -56.95 25.01 9.88
N GLY A 47 -55.85 24.52 9.30
CA GLY A 47 -55.83 23.41 8.34
C GLY A 47 -55.89 23.83 6.86
N THR A 48 -56.10 25.12 6.55
CA THR A 48 -56.13 25.58 5.15
C THR A 48 -54.73 25.53 4.54
N CYS A 49 -54.58 24.76 3.45
CA CYS A 49 -53.42 24.84 2.57
C CYS A 49 -53.64 25.96 1.54
N TRP A 50 -52.64 26.82 1.35
CA TRP A 50 -52.70 27.90 0.38
C TRP A 50 -51.36 28.16 -0.29
N VAL A 51 -51.40 28.73 -1.50
CA VAL A 51 -50.20 29.00 -2.30
C VAL A 51 -49.88 30.49 -2.30
N SER A 52 -48.75 30.86 -1.72
CA SER A 52 -48.27 32.24 -1.82
C SER A 52 -47.60 32.49 -3.16
N THR A 53 -48.04 33.57 -3.81
CA THR A 53 -47.47 34.13 -5.04
C THR A 53 -46.76 35.46 -4.79
N ALA A 54 -46.42 35.75 -3.53
CA ALA A 54 -45.85 37.05 -3.12
C ALA A 54 -44.45 37.30 -3.69
N THR A 55 -43.71 36.22 -3.97
CA THR A 55 -42.34 36.27 -4.49
C THR A 55 -42.36 35.91 -5.96
N ALA A 56 -41.92 36.82 -6.83
CA ALA A 56 -41.81 36.53 -8.26
C ALA A 56 -40.88 35.33 -8.52
N GLY A 57 -41.28 34.43 -9.42
CA GLY A 57 -40.53 33.21 -9.73
C GLY A 57 -40.65 32.09 -8.70
N GLN A 58 -41.45 32.25 -7.63
CA GLN A 58 -41.63 31.23 -6.61
C GLN A 58 -43.10 31.03 -6.24
N LEU A 59 -43.50 29.77 -6.08
CA LEU A 59 -44.76 29.37 -5.45
C LEU A 59 -44.44 28.73 -4.11
N LYS A 60 -44.95 29.31 -3.02
CA LYS A 60 -44.70 28.78 -1.67
C LYS A 60 -45.97 28.15 -1.14
N LEU A 61 -45.93 26.85 -0.84
CA LEU A 61 -47.06 26.15 -0.23
C LEU A 61 -47.01 26.33 1.28
N TYR A 62 -48.07 26.88 1.83
CA TYR A 62 -48.25 27.09 3.26
C TYR A 62 -49.41 26.25 3.80
N LEU A 63 -49.29 25.81 5.06
CA LEU A 63 -50.38 25.30 5.89
C LEU A 63 -50.65 26.31 7.01
N TYR A 64 -51.87 26.85 7.08
CA TYR A 64 -52.25 27.71 8.19
C TYR A 64 -52.63 26.87 9.40
N ASP A 65 -51.92 27.00 10.53
CA ASP A 65 -52.14 26.20 11.74
C ASP A 65 -53.17 26.80 12.72
N GLY A 66 -53.81 27.91 12.33
CA GLY A 66 -54.73 28.68 13.18
C GLY A 66 -54.08 29.89 13.86
N GLY A 67 -52.75 29.92 13.99
CA GLY A 67 -52.00 31.07 14.48
C GLY A 67 -51.05 31.68 13.45
N SER A 68 -50.38 30.85 12.65
CA SER A 68 -49.33 31.24 11.72
C SER A 68 -49.32 30.38 10.46
N ASP A 69 -48.69 30.89 9.40
CA ASP A 69 -48.47 30.16 8.15
C ASP A 69 -47.20 29.32 8.24
N ARG A 70 -47.33 28.00 8.15
CA ARG A 70 -46.20 27.05 8.12
C ARG A 70 -45.79 26.78 6.69
N LEU A 71 -44.59 27.21 6.32
CA LEU A 71 -44.03 26.88 5.00
C LEU A 71 -43.82 25.36 4.92
N LEU A 72 -44.35 24.73 3.88
CA LEU A 72 -44.17 23.30 3.60
C LEU A 72 -43.18 23.08 2.47
N MET A 73 -43.31 23.84 1.38
CA MET A 73 -42.38 23.76 0.25
C MET A 73 -42.32 25.06 -0.54
N VAL A 74 -41.22 25.26 -1.25
CA VAL A 74 -41.02 26.32 -2.25
C VAL A 74 -40.79 25.64 -3.60
N LEU A 75 -41.60 26.00 -4.60
CA LEU A 75 -41.39 25.66 -6.00
C LEU A 75 -40.82 26.89 -6.71
N ASP A 76 -39.63 26.76 -7.28
CA ASP A 76 -39.07 27.75 -8.19
C ASP A 76 -39.65 27.52 -9.59
N THR A 77 -40.40 28.49 -10.10
CA THR A 77 -41.12 28.34 -11.38
C THR A 77 -40.23 28.55 -12.60
N ALA A 78 -39.01 29.06 -12.43
CA ALA A 78 -38.04 29.23 -13.52
C ALA A 78 -37.27 27.93 -13.78
N THR A 79 -36.94 27.20 -12.72
CA THR A 79 -36.09 26.01 -12.76
C THR A 79 -36.84 24.70 -12.53
N GLY A 80 -38.05 24.75 -11.93
CA GLY A 80 -38.79 23.58 -11.48
C GLY A 80 -38.26 22.96 -10.18
N ALA A 81 -37.31 23.61 -9.50
CA ALA A 81 -36.76 23.10 -8.24
C ALA A 81 -37.79 23.15 -7.11
N ILE A 82 -37.87 22.08 -6.31
CA ILE A 82 -38.75 21.98 -5.14
C ILE A 82 -37.89 21.87 -3.88
N THR A 83 -38.11 22.79 -2.94
CA THR A 83 -37.44 22.80 -1.63
C THR A 83 -38.46 22.54 -0.53
N PHE A 84 -38.35 21.43 0.18
CA PHE A 84 -39.19 21.12 1.34
C PHE A 84 -38.67 21.82 2.60
N SER A 85 -39.54 22.55 3.27
CA SER A 85 -39.25 23.22 4.53
C SER A 85 -39.04 22.20 5.66
N GLY A 86 -37.97 22.37 6.44
CA GLY A 86 -37.68 21.53 7.59
C GLY A 86 -37.09 20.14 7.30
N LEU A 87 -37.03 19.70 6.03
CA LEU A 87 -36.42 18.41 5.66
C LEU A 87 -34.93 18.36 6.05
N GLY A 88 -34.18 19.44 5.79
CA GLY A 88 -32.78 19.55 6.21
C GLY A 88 -32.62 19.47 7.73
N THR A 89 -33.52 20.10 8.49
CA THR A 89 -33.50 20.05 9.96
C THR A 89 -33.87 18.67 10.49
N ALA A 90 -34.81 17.97 9.87
CA ALA A 90 -35.21 16.62 10.25
C ALA A 90 -34.10 15.58 9.95
N ILE A 91 -33.37 15.76 8.84
CA ILE A 91 -32.19 14.95 8.51
C ILE A 91 -31.05 15.24 9.49
N ASN A 92 -30.79 16.51 9.80
CA ASN A 92 -29.77 16.89 10.79
C ASN A 92 -30.12 16.46 12.23
N ALA A 93 -31.41 16.34 12.54
CA ALA A 93 -31.90 15.85 13.82
C ALA A 93 -32.01 14.31 13.89
N ALA A 94 -31.74 13.59 12.79
CA ALA A 94 -31.62 12.14 12.81
C ALA A 94 -30.33 11.78 13.57
N THR A 95 -30.47 11.60 14.88
CA THR A 95 -29.39 11.38 15.84
C THR A 95 -28.32 10.45 15.30
N ALA A 96 -27.08 10.92 15.29
CA ALA A 96 -25.88 10.19 14.91
C ALA A 96 -25.92 8.75 15.48
N LYS A 97 -25.99 7.75 14.60
CA LYS A 97 -25.75 6.37 15.02
C LYS A 97 -24.26 6.27 15.36
N THR A 98 -23.96 6.06 16.63
CA THR A 98 -22.59 5.94 17.14
C THR A 98 -21.91 4.62 16.78
N ALA A 99 -22.64 3.67 16.19
CA ALA A 99 -22.09 2.42 15.68
C ALA A 99 -22.79 2.01 14.36
N PRO A 100 -22.03 1.79 13.27
CA PRO A 100 -22.55 1.15 12.06
C PRO A 100 -22.81 -0.34 12.34
N THR A 101 -24.01 -0.82 12.05
CA THR A 101 -24.38 -2.25 12.12
C THR A 101 -24.84 -2.73 10.76
N GLY A 102 -24.07 -3.64 10.15
CA GLY A 102 -24.36 -4.20 8.83
C GLY A 102 -23.59 -3.50 7.70
N ALA A 103 -23.58 -4.14 6.53
CA ALA A 103 -22.87 -3.69 5.31
C ALA A 103 -23.46 -2.39 4.72
N ASP A 104 -23.35 -1.29 5.46
CA ASP A 104 -23.84 0.02 5.08
C ASP A 104 -22.82 0.71 4.16
N LYS A 105 -23.35 1.20 3.02
CA LYS A 105 -22.62 1.88 1.94
C LYS A 105 -22.04 3.22 2.41
N LEU A 106 -21.03 3.71 1.70
CA LEU A 106 -20.43 5.04 1.88
C LEU A 106 -21.50 6.14 1.85
N GLY A 107 -21.85 6.67 3.02
CA GLY A 107 -22.65 7.89 3.14
C GLY A 107 -21.76 9.11 2.87
N ILE A 108 -21.98 9.77 1.75
CA ILE A 108 -21.34 11.06 1.43
C ILE A 108 -22.38 12.14 1.72
N TRP A 109 -22.32 12.74 2.91
CA TRP A 109 -22.52 14.18 3.21
C TRP A 109 -22.77 14.44 4.69
N ASP A 110 -22.05 15.43 5.23
CA ASP A 110 -22.60 16.45 6.16
C ASP A 110 -21.66 17.68 6.18
N SER A 111 -22.28 18.87 6.24
CA SER A 111 -21.71 20.21 6.12
C SER A 111 -22.03 21.04 7.36
N VAL A 112 -21.12 21.93 7.78
CA VAL A 112 -21.47 23.11 8.62
C VAL A 112 -21.17 24.44 7.90
N ALA A 113 -20.44 24.43 6.77
CA ALA A 113 -20.12 25.65 6.04
C ALA A 113 -19.98 25.41 4.54
N GLY A 114 -20.95 25.93 3.77
CA GLY A 114 -20.71 26.53 2.45
C GLY A 114 -20.52 25.63 1.23
N ASP A 115 -19.72 24.56 1.30
CA ASP A 115 -19.37 23.79 0.10
C ASP A 115 -19.64 22.30 0.28
N THR A 116 -20.27 21.68 -0.72
CA THR A 116 -20.36 20.23 -0.82
C THR A 116 -18.96 19.67 -1.00
N LYS A 117 -18.39 19.04 0.03
CA LYS A 117 -17.19 18.20 -0.16
C LYS A 117 -17.61 16.92 -0.86
N SER A 118 -17.66 16.97 -2.18
CA SER A 118 -17.64 15.77 -3.01
C SER A 118 -16.34 15.02 -2.76
N LEU A 119 -16.39 13.70 -2.55
CA LEU A 119 -15.22 12.87 -2.75
C LEU A 119 -14.98 12.86 -4.26
N ALA A 120 -14.04 13.66 -4.78
CA ALA A 120 -13.79 13.65 -6.20
C ALA A 120 -13.31 12.24 -6.59
N LEU A 121 -13.73 11.73 -7.76
CA LEU A 121 -13.15 10.48 -8.29
C LEU A 121 -11.62 10.58 -8.35
N THR A 122 -11.09 11.79 -8.54
CA THR A 122 -9.67 12.11 -8.45
C THR A 122 -9.10 11.83 -7.06
N ASP A 123 -9.75 12.26 -5.97
CA ASP A 123 -9.28 12.02 -4.60
C ASP A 123 -9.36 10.54 -4.24
N LEU A 124 -10.46 9.89 -4.62
CA LEU A 124 -10.65 8.46 -4.45
C LEU A 124 -9.60 7.68 -5.25
N SER A 125 -9.36 8.05 -6.51
CA SER A 125 -8.33 7.44 -7.34
C SER A 125 -6.92 7.71 -6.81
N THR A 126 -6.67 8.87 -6.21
CA THR A 126 -5.37 9.21 -5.58
C THR A 126 -5.15 8.40 -4.30
N TRP A 127 -6.21 8.12 -3.55
CA TRP A 127 -6.18 7.25 -2.37
C TRP A 127 -6.05 5.76 -2.75
N LEU A 128 -6.73 5.32 -3.81
CA LEU A 128 -6.67 3.95 -4.33
C LEU A 128 -5.43 3.67 -5.16
N ALA A 129 -4.81 4.64 -5.84
CA ALA A 129 -3.64 4.46 -6.69
C ALA A 129 -2.44 3.83 -5.95
N PRO A 130 -2.09 4.21 -4.70
CA PRO A 130 -1.08 3.50 -3.94
C PRO A 130 -1.51 2.08 -3.49
N LEU A 131 -2.79 1.72 -3.59
CA LEU A 131 -3.33 0.41 -3.23
C LEU A 131 -3.47 -0.51 -4.48
N LEU A 132 -3.81 0.08 -5.62
CA LEU A 132 -4.00 -0.55 -6.93
C LEU A 132 -2.72 -0.41 -7.75
N GLY A 133 -1.88 -1.45 -7.72
CA GLY A 133 -0.60 -1.50 -8.44
C GLY A 133 0.22 -2.71 -8.00
N PRO A 134 1.31 -3.07 -8.70
CA PRO A 134 2.20 -4.14 -8.26
C PRO A 134 2.85 -3.78 -6.92
N ASP A 135 3.29 -4.79 -6.17
CA ASP A 135 4.17 -4.57 -5.02
C ASP A 135 5.49 -3.94 -5.49
N PHE A 136 6.02 -2.99 -4.72
CA PHE A 136 7.27 -2.33 -5.04
C PHE A 136 8.00 -1.85 -3.78
N VAL A 137 9.30 -1.63 -3.94
CA VAL A 137 10.15 -0.92 -2.99
C VAL A 137 10.78 0.28 -3.70
N GLN A 138 10.72 1.46 -3.09
CA GLN A 138 11.40 2.67 -3.55
C GLN A 138 12.23 3.25 -2.41
N GLY A 139 13.44 3.74 -2.67
CA GLY A 139 14.35 4.21 -1.61
C GLY A 139 14.89 3.06 -0.77
N GLY A 140 15.12 3.18 0.55
CA GLY A 140 15.38 2.00 1.40
C GLY A 140 16.64 1.21 1.05
N LEU A 141 17.67 1.89 0.57
CA LEU A 141 19.01 1.32 0.44
C LEU A 141 19.52 0.97 1.84
N VAL A 142 19.97 -0.27 2.00
CA VAL A 142 20.53 -0.79 3.24
C VAL A 142 22.04 -0.78 3.08
N LEU A 143 22.77 -0.16 4.00
CA LEU A 143 24.24 -0.13 4.02
C LEU A 143 24.75 -0.33 5.45
N PRO A 144 25.95 -0.91 5.65
CA PRO A 144 26.65 -0.80 6.93
C PRO A 144 26.81 0.67 7.34
N ASN A 145 26.59 0.97 8.62
CA ASN A 145 26.70 2.33 9.13
C ASN A 145 28.12 2.87 8.99
N ALA A 146 28.27 4.15 8.65
CA ALA A 146 29.57 4.77 8.39
C ALA A 146 30.51 4.82 9.61
N SER A 147 29.97 4.89 10.83
CA SER A 147 30.76 4.96 12.08
C SER A 147 30.88 3.61 12.80
N THR A 148 29.86 2.76 12.71
CA THR A 148 29.79 1.46 13.40
C THR A 148 29.40 0.31 12.46
N PRO A 149 30.13 0.12 11.34
CA PRO A 149 29.71 -0.75 10.23
C PRO A 149 29.55 -2.22 10.61
N LEU A 150 30.30 -2.70 11.62
CA LEU A 150 30.30 -4.10 12.03
C LEU A 150 29.02 -4.55 12.74
N THR A 151 28.19 -3.61 13.20
CA THR A 151 27.01 -3.92 14.03
C THR A 151 25.77 -3.11 13.70
N HIS A 152 25.90 -2.03 12.94
CA HIS A 152 24.79 -1.15 12.59
C HIS A 152 24.58 -1.10 11.08
N LEU A 153 23.33 -0.98 10.68
CA LEU A 153 22.87 -0.76 9.32
C LEU A 153 22.15 0.59 9.27
N ASP A 154 22.47 1.38 8.26
CA ASP A 154 21.70 2.54 7.87
C ASP A 154 20.74 2.14 6.74
N ILE A 155 19.46 2.47 6.93
CA ILE A 155 18.39 2.23 5.96
C ILE A 155 17.89 3.59 5.52
N ALA A 156 18.13 3.95 4.26
CA ALA A 156 17.67 5.21 3.69
C ALA A 156 16.13 5.33 3.73
N ALA A 157 15.61 6.55 3.63
CA ALA A 157 14.17 6.81 3.49
C ALA A 157 13.54 5.93 2.40
N PHE A 158 12.33 5.42 2.64
CA PHE A 158 11.72 4.42 1.76
C PHE A 158 10.21 4.55 1.66
N LYS A 159 9.68 4.00 0.56
CA LYS A 159 8.27 3.71 0.35
C LYS A 159 8.14 2.27 -0.11
N VAL A 160 7.37 1.48 0.64
CA VAL A 160 7.12 0.07 0.34
C VAL A 160 5.63 -0.15 0.16
N LYS A 161 5.27 -0.84 -0.91
CA LYS A 161 3.94 -1.43 -1.10
C LYS A 161 4.07 -2.94 -1.14
N ALA A 162 3.42 -3.61 -0.20
CA ALA A 162 3.24 -5.05 -0.22
C ALA A 162 1.99 -5.43 0.56
N LEU A 163 1.40 -6.58 0.24
CA LEU A 163 0.23 -7.11 0.97
C LEU A 163 -0.95 -6.11 1.03
N SER A 164 -1.15 -5.33 -0.03
CA SER A 164 -2.15 -4.25 -0.11
C SER A 164 -1.99 -3.15 0.95
N LYS A 165 -0.79 -2.99 1.49
CA LYS A 165 -0.42 -1.99 2.50
C LYS A 165 0.74 -1.15 1.99
N VAL A 166 0.78 0.11 2.44
CA VAL A 166 1.87 1.05 2.15
C VAL A 166 2.51 1.51 3.45
N ALA A 167 3.85 1.49 3.47
CA ALA A 167 4.68 2.04 4.54
C ALA A 167 5.61 3.11 3.95
N ILE A 168 5.74 4.25 4.64
CA ILE A 168 6.62 5.35 4.24
C ILE A 168 7.49 5.76 5.42
N SER A 169 8.81 5.63 5.29
CA SER A 169 9.77 6.28 6.18
C SER A 169 10.33 7.53 5.50
N ALA A 170 10.18 8.69 6.14
CA ALA A 170 10.65 9.97 5.61
C ALA A 170 12.15 10.24 5.87
N GLY A 171 12.80 9.42 6.68
CA GLY A 171 14.20 9.61 7.08
C GLY A 171 14.99 8.31 7.13
N THR A 172 16.30 8.46 7.33
CA THR A 172 17.20 7.32 7.53
C THR A 172 16.95 6.71 8.91
N LEU A 173 16.83 5.38 8.95
CA LEU A 173 16.77 4.60 10.18
C LEU A 173 18.11 3.90 10.39
N THR A 174 18.65 3.95 11.60
CA THR A 174 19.83 3.19 11.98
C THR A 174 19.42 2.06 12.92
N LYS A 175 19.58 0.81 12.48
CA LYS A 175 19.32 -0.38 13.29
C LYS A 175 20.59 -1.12 13.60
N ASN A 176 20.68 -1.71 14.79
CA ASN A 176 21.80 -2.59 15.14
C ASN A 176 21.37 -4.03 15.39
N ILE A 177 22.29 -4.95 15.14
CA ILE A 177 22.10 -6.39 15.41
C ILE A 177 22.46 -6.78 16.85
N ASN A 178 22.90 -5.85 17.70
CA ASN A 178 23.28 -6.16 19.09
C ASN A 178 22.06 -6.16 20.04
N GLY A 179 20.97 -5.50 19.66
CA GLY A 179 19.77 -5.34 20.47
C GLY A 179 18.52 -5.88 19.80
N THR A 180 17.56 -6.27 20.63
CA THR A 180 16.19 -6.57 20.20
C THR A 180 15.50 -5.32 19.65
N TRP A 181 14.50 -5.53 18.82
CA TRP A 181 13.81 -4.48 18.09
C TRP A 181 13.19 -3.43 19.02
N VAL A 182 13.43 -2.16 18.70
CA VAL A 182 12.74 -0.99 19.25
C VAL A 182 12.43 -0.05 18.09
N ALA A 183 11.30 0.67 18.15
CA ALA A 183 10.95 1.67 17.14
C ALA A 183 11.99 2.80 17.06
N GLY A 184 12.24 3.35 15.87
CA GLY A 184 13.27 4.36 15.64
C GLY A 184 14.71 3.82 15.64
N ASN A 185 15.69 4.64 16.02
CA ASN A 185 17.11 4.29 15.91
C ASN A 185 17.61 3.52 17.13
N ALA A 186 17.71 2.18 17.04
CA ALA A 186 18.12 1.32 18.14
C ALA A 186 18.32 -0.14 17.66
N GLY A 187 18.08 -1.12 18.54
CA GLY A 187 18.12 -2.53 18.21
C GLY A 187 17.12 -2.88 17.10
N GLY A 188 17.50 -3.85 16.27
CA GLY A 188 16.76 -4.23 15.08
C GLY A 188 16.22 -5.65 15.11
N LEU A 189 16.68 -6.53 16.00
CA LEU A 189 16.34 -7.96 15.94
C LEU A 189 14.90 -8.24 16.39
N ASP A 190 14.10 -8.90 15.55
CA ASP A 190 12.74 -9.36 15.89
C ASP A 190 12.71 -10.34 17.07
N THR A 191 13.81 -11.08 17.26
CA THR A 191 14.06 -11.99 18.38
C THR A 191 15.55 -12.32 18.52
N GLY A 192 15.92 -12.95 19.64
CA GLY A 192 17.25 -13.54 19.82
C GLY A 192 18.38 -12.52 19.95
N VAL A 193 19.59 -12.98 19.63
CA VAL A 193 20.85 -12.23 19.70
C VAL A 193 21.62 -12.38 18.40
N LYS A 194 22.63 -11.52 18.17
CA LYS A 194 23.48 -11.67 16.97
C LYS A 194 24.14 -13.05 16.91
N ALA A 195 24.21 -13.62 15.71
CA ALA A 195 24.79 -14.92 15.45
C ALA A 195 25.86 -14.86 14.36
N ALA A 196 26.82 -15.78 14.42
CA ALA A 196 27.87 -15.93 13.43
C ALA A 196 27.34 -16.60 12.15
N GLY A 197 27.81 -16.16 10.99
CA GLY A 197 27.45 -16.75 9.68
C GLY A 197 25.96 -16.60 9.30
N ALA A 198 25.24 -15.70 9.97
CA ALA A 198 23.81 -15.54 9.86
C ALA A 198 23.41 -14.65 8.66
N THR A 199 22.14 -14.76 8.29
CA THR A 199 21.49 -13.90 7.30
C THR A 199 20.41 -13.12 8.03
N TYR A 200 20.52 -11.79 8.00
CA TYR A 200 19.52 -10.88 8.54
C TYR A 200 18.78 -10.20 7.40
N PHE A 201 17.55 -10.60 7.17
CA PHE A 201 16.63 -9.93 6.26
C PHE A 201 16.11 -8.65 6.91
N VAL A 202 16.19 -7.55 6.17
CA VAL A 202 15.65 -6.26 6.58
C VAL A 202 14.23 -6.16 6.05
N TYR A 203 13.24 -6.24 6.93
CA TYR A 203 11.83 -6.11 6.58
C TYR A 203 11.34 -4.69 6.83
N ALA A 204 10.58 -4.16 5.88
CA ALA A 204 9.79 -2.96 6.10
C ALA A 204 8.58 -3.30 6.97
N LEU A 205 8.34 -2.45 7.96
CA LEU A 205 7.18 -2.46 8.83
C LEU A 205 6.26 -1.29 8.49
N ARG A 206 4.97 -1.50 8.68
CA ARG A 206 3.95 -0.45 8.66
C ARG A 206 3.33 -0.33 10.04
N LYS A 207 3.41 0.85 10.64
CA LYS A 207 2.70 1.14 11.88
C LYS A 207 1.19 1.16 11.61
N GLN A 208 0.42 0.44 12.40
CA GLN A 208 -1.01 0.22 12.15
C GLN A 208 -1.85 1.50 12.37
N SER A 209 -1.43 2.38 13.28
CA SER A 209 -2.17 3.59 13.65
C SER A 209 -2.16 4.68 12.57
N ASP A 210 -1.04 4.83 11.86
CA ASP A 210 -0.81 5.98 10.97
C ASP A 210 -0.17 5.60 9.62
N GLY A 211 0.22 4.34 9.42
CA GLY A 211 0.85 3.88 8.19
C GLY A 211 2.32 4.27 8.02
N SER A 212 2.95 4.89 9.02
CA SER A 212 4.38 5.23 8.98
C SER A 212 5.25 3.98 8.86
N GLY A 213 6.38 4.14 8.16
CA GLY A 213 7.34 3.08 7.89
C GLY A 213 8.40 2.96 8.97
N GLU A 214 8.73 1.73 9.31
CA GLU A 214 9.78 1.35 10.26
C GLU A 214 10.49 0.09 9.72
N VAL A 215 11.55 -0.41 10.37
CA VAL A 215 12.23 -1.64 9.91
C VAL A 215 12.52 -2.61 11.04
N VAL A 216 12.61 -3.89 10.70
CA VAL A 216 13.06 -4.97 11.60
C VAL A 216 14.03 -5.88 10.87
N LEU A 217 14.96 -6.46 11.62
CA LEU A 217 15.94 -7.45 11.17
C LEU A 217 15.48 -8.81 11.66
N SER A 218 15.34 -9.77 10.75
CA SER A 218 14.96 -11.15 11.09
C SER A 218 15.85 -12.16 10.40
N THR A 219 16.07 -13.29 11.05
CA THR A 219 16.75 -14.44 10.42
C THR A 219 15.80 -15.26 9.53
N SER A 220 14.50 -14.96 9.56
CA SER A 220 13.51 -15.61 8.70
C SER A 220 13.57 -15.09 7.27
N ALA A 221 13.65 -16.02 6.32
CA ALA A 221 13.54 -15.75 4.88
C ALA A 221 12.11 -15.44 4.40
N THR A 222 11.09 -15.62 5.26
CA THR A 222 9.69 -15.33 4.94
C THR A 222 9.08 -14.34 5.92
N VAL A 223 8.14 -13.52 5.41
CA VAL A 223 7.37 -12.56 6.21
C VAL A 223 6.64 -13.25 7.37
N THR A 224 6.10 -14.45 7.15
CA THR A 224 5.35 -15.21 8.16
C THR A 224 6.23 -15.80 9.27
N GLY A 225 7.54 -15.92 9.05
CA GLY A 225 8.47 -16.39 10.07
C GLY A 225 9.10 -15.27 10.91
N VAL A 226 8.79 -14.00 10.61
CA VAL A 226 9.23 -12.87 11.45
C VAL A 226 8.50 -12.93 12.79
N SER A 227 9.26 -12.87 13.89
CA SER A 227 8.70 -12.88 15.24
C SER A 227 7.93 -11.59 15.52
N LEU A 228 6.66 -11.71 15.92
CA LEU A 228 5.79 -10.56 16.19
C LEU A 228 5.78 -10.12 17.65
N SER A 229 6.50 -10.81 18.54
CA SER A 229 6.47 -10.57 20.00
C SER A 229 6.83 -9.14 20.39
N LEU A 230 7.74 -8.51 19.64
CA LEU A 230 8.20 -7.14 19.83
C LEU A 230 7.52 -6.14 18.89
N LEU A 231 6.71 -6.60 17.94
CA LEU A 231 6.19 -5.81 16.82
C LEU A 231 4.70 -5.46 16.98
N SER A 232 4.19 -5.41 18.21
CA SER A 232 2.81 -5.05 18.48
C SER A 232 2.48 -3.66 17.90
N GLY A 233 1.38 -3.56 17.15
CA GLY A 233 1.01 -2.34 16.44
C GLY A 233 1.70 -2.14 15.09
N TYR A 234 2.44 -3.13 14.58
CA TYR A 234 3.09 -3.08 13.26
C TYR A 234 2.68 -4.26 12.38
N ASP A 235 2.59 -4.01 11.08
CA ASP A 235 2.47 -5.02 10.04
C ASP A 235 3.83 -5.24 9.38
N VAL A 236 4.26 -6.50 9.24
CA VAL A 236 5.45 -6.86 8.46
C VAL A 236 5.06 -6.94 6.98
N LEU A 237 5.73 -6.18 6.10
CA LEU A 237 5.35 -6.05 4.70
C LEU A 237 6.17 -6.93 3.76
N ALA A 238 7.43 -6.55 3.52
CA ALA A 238 8.30 -7.18 2.54
C ALA A 238 9.77 -6.96 2.94
N PRO A 239 10.67 -7.86 2.53
CA PRO A 239 12.09 -7.61 2.67
C PRO A 239 12.47 -6.45 1.73
N ILE A 240 13.25 -5.50 2.24
CA ILE A 240 13.83 -4.40 1.47
C ILE A 240 15.34 -4.58 1.28
N GLY A 241 15.96 -5.49 2.01
CA GLY A 241 17.36 -5.81 1.85
C GLY A 241 17.81 -6.94 2.76
N VAL A 242 19.11 -7.18 2.78
CA VAL A 242 19.73 -8.24 3.57
C VAL A 242 21.13 -7.84 4.02
N ALA A 243 21.51 -8.28 5.22
CA ALA A 243 22.87 -8.20 5.74
C ALA A 243 23.34 -9.60 6.15
N LEU A 244 24.64 -9.87 5.95
CA LEU A 244 25.26 -11.14 6.31
C LEU A 244 26.29 -10.92 7.40
N THR A 245 26.38 -11.85 8.35
CA THR A 245 27.47 -11.83 9.35
C THR A 245 28.59 -12.81 9.00
N ASP A 246 29.79 -12.53 9.49
CA ASP A 246 30.94 -13.41 9.41
C ASP A 246 31.02 -14.41 10.58
N GLY A 247 32.11 -15.18 10.65
CA GLY A 247 32.35 -16.15 11.73
C GLY A 247 32.48 -15.51 13.13
N SER A 248 32.70 -14.19 13.20
CA SER A 248 32.80 -13.41 14.44
C SER A 248 31.50 -12.67 14.77
N SER A 249 30.40 -12.97 14.06
CA SER A 249 29.09 -12.29 14.20
C SER A 249 29.11 -10.80 13.85
N ASN A 250 30.11 -10.34 13.09
CA ASN A 250 30.17 -8.97 12.58
C ASN A 250 29.47 -8.90 11.22
N ILE A 251 28.77 -7.80 10.96
CA ILE A 251 28.23 -7.50 9.63
C ILE A 251 29.41 -7.45 8.65
N ARG A 252 29.31 -8.25 7.59
CA ARG A 252 30.24 -8.17 6.47
C ARG A 252 29.96 -6.87 5.73
N GLU A 253 30.98 -6.06 5.48
CA GLU A 253 30.79 -4.81 4.76
C GLU A 253 30.41 -5.04 3.31
N PHE A 254 29.43 -4.27 2.84
CA PHE A 254 28.90 -4.35 1.49
C PHE A 254 28.39 -2.99 1.04
N ILE A 255 28.24 -2.86 -0.28
CA ILE A 255 27.56 -1.77 -0.95
C ILE A 255 26.31 -2.36 -1.61
N MET A 256 25.16 -1.75 -1.35
CA MET A 256 23.92 -2.01 -2.08
C MET A 256 23.79 -0.96 -3.19
N ASN A 257 23.87 -1.40 -4.44
CA ASN A 257 23.66 -0.58 -5.62
C ASN A 257 22.16 -0.57 -6.01
N ALA A 258 21.83 0.21 -7.04
CA ALA A 258 20.51 0.15 -7.67
C ALA A 258 20.18 -1.28 -8.13
N GLN A 259 18.89 -1.57 -8.30
CA GLN A 259 18.39 -2.87 -8.80
C GLN A 259 18.81 -4.09 -7.96
N ASP A 260 18.96 -3.90 -6.65
CA ASP A 260 19.16 -4.97 -5.67
C ASP A 260 20.47 -5.76 -5.82
N GLU A 261 21.49 -5.11 -6.38
CA GLU A 261 22.84 -5.64 -6.45
C GLU A 261 23.61 -5.35 -5.17
N TYR A 262 24.19 -6.39 -4.59
CA TYR A 262 25.10 -6.32 -3.46
C TYR A 262 26.53 -6.60 -3.96
N THR A 263 27.47 -5.77 -3.53
CA THR A 263 28.91 -6.00 -3.72
C THR A 263 29.60 -5.96 -2.38
N PHE A 264 30.35 -7.01 -2.04
CA PHE A 264 31.18 -6.98 -0.83
C PHE A 264 32.34 -6.00 -1.01
N THR A 265 32.66 -5.24 0.04
CA THR A 265 33.82 -4.34 0.01
C THR A 265 35.13 -5.12 -0.17
N THR A 266 35.19 -6.31 0.44
CA THR A 266 36.26 -7.28 0.28
C THR A 266 35.67 -8.59 -0.25
N SER A 267 36.14 -9.05 -1.40
CA SER A 267 35.73 -10.34 -1.98
C SER A 267 35.92 -11.48 -0.97
N VAL A 268 34.92 -12.32 -0.84
CA VAL A 268 34.96 -13.46 0.09
C VAL A 268 35.56 -14.67 -0.63
N ASN A 269 36.60 -15.26 -0.05
CA ASN A 269 37.18 -16.52 -0.56
C ASN A 269 36.37 -17.70 -0.02
N ASP A 270 35.29 -18.06 -0.72
CA ASP A 270 34.36 -19.14 -0.32
C ASP A 270 34.97 -20.54 -0.49
N ALA A 271 35.98 -20.68 -1.35
CA ALA A 271 36.69 -21.93 -1.54
C ALA A 271 38.17 -21.69 -1.84
N ALA A 272 39.05 -22.31 -1.07
CA ALA A 272 40.49 -22.21 -1.26
C ALA A 272 41.10 -23.60 -1.51
N ASN A 273 41.48 -23.89 -2.75
CA ASN A 273 42.06 -25.17 -3.16
C ASN A 273 41.20 -26.38 -2.76
N VAL A 274 39.88 -26.27 -2.95
CA VAL A 274 38.97 -27.38 -2.65
C VAL A 274 39.05 -28.41 -3.77
N ALA A 275 39.00 -29.69 -3.41
CA ALA A 275 39.01 -30.76 -4.40
C ALA A 275 37.78 -30.66 -5.33
N ILE A 276 38.01 -30.75 -6.63
CA ILE A 276 36.97 -30.88 -7.66
C ILE A 276 37.30 -32.09 -8.53
N SER A 277 36.27 -32.74 -9.09
CA SER A 277 36.44 -33.93 -9.93
C SER A 277 35.34 -34.03 -10.99
N ALA A 278 35.36 -35.12 -11.78
CA ALA A 278 34.29 -35.48 -12.70
C ALA A 278 32.95 -35.81 -12.00
N THR A 279 32.98 -36.04 -10.69
CA THR A 279 31.76 -36.20 -9.89
C THR A 279 31.27 -34.84 -9.41
N SER A 280 30.02 -34.53 -9.74
CA SER A 280 29.41 -33.27 -9.33
C SER A 280 29.20 -33.19 -7.81
N ALA A 281 29.58 -32.06 -7.22
CA ALA A 281 29.43 -31.78 -5.80
C ALA A 281 28.78 -30.42 -5.56
N LEU A 282 28.21 -30.21 -4.37
CA LEU A 282 27.71 -28.91 -3.92
C LEU A 282 28.84 -28.12 -3.24
N LEU A 283 28.91 -26.83 -3.52
CA LEU A 283 29.83 -25.88 -2.92
C LEU A 283 29.03 -24.80 -2.21
N ALA A 284 29.29 -24.60 -0.91
CA ALA A 284 28.67 -23.54 -0.13
C ALA A 284 29.30 -22.17 -0.46
N LEU A 285 28.48 -21.12 -0.43
CA LEU A 285 28.87 -19.75 -0.71
C LEU A 285 28.41 -18.79 0.40
N THR A 286 29.06 -17.65 0.50
CA THR A 286 28.66 -16.54 1.38
C THR A 286 27.56 -15.71 0.70
N VAL A 287 26.33 -16.19 0.79
CA VAL A 287 25.11 -15.53 0.29
C VAL A 287 23.94 -15.66 1.30
N PRO A 288 22.79 -14.99 1.08
CA PRO A 288 21.61 -15.15 1.94
C PRO A 288 21.09 -16.60 2.04
N ASN A 289 20.70 -17.03 3.24
CA ASN A 289 20.11 -18.36 3.48
C ASN A 289 18.61 -18.35 3.21
N GLY A 290 18.05 -19.49 2.81
CA GLY A 290 16.59 -19.66 2.71
C GLY A 290 15.97 -19.06 1.45
N VAL A 291 16.75 -18.38 0.61
CA VAL A 291 16.31 -17.80 -0.67
C VAL A 291 17.31 -18.13 -1.77
N LYS A 292 16.84 -18.26 -3.02
CA LYS A 292 17.74 -18.32 -4.18
C LYS A 292 18.21 -16.90 -4.50
N VAL A 293 19.52 -16.74 -4.68
CA VAL A 293 20.11 -15.49 -5.18
C VAL A 293 21.02 -15.79 -6.36
N LYS A 294 21.37 -14.76 -7.13
CA LYS A 294 22.39 -14.87 -8.18
C LYS A 294 23.71 -14.37 -7.63
N ALA A 295 24.66 -15.27 -7.39
CA ALA A 295 25.99 -14.93 -6.84
C ALA A 295 26.92 -14.42 -7.96
N LYS A 296 27.76 -13.43 -7.65
CA LYS A 296 28.79 -12.86 -8.53
C LYS A 296 30.12 -13.52 -8.21
N LEU A 297 30.56 -14.45 -9.08
CA LEU A 297 31.66 -15.34 -8.76
C LEU A 297 32.84 -15.19 -9.72
N ARG A 298 34.05 -15.38 -9.16
CA ARG A 298 35.30 -15.57 -9.88
C ARG A 298 35.91 -16.91 -9.49
N PHE A 299 36.50 -17.59 -10.45
CA PHE A 299 36.94 -18.96 -10.31
C PHE A 299 38.40 -19.12 -10.76
N TYR A 300 39.16 -19.91 -10.02
CA TYR A 300 40.36 -20.58 -10.53
C TYR A 300 40.20 -22.08 -10.47
N TYR A 301 40.69 -22.77 -11.49
CA TYR A 301 40.75 -24.22 -11.57
C TYR A 301 42.14 -24.66 -11.99
N SER A 302 42.70 -25.67 -11.32
CA SER A 302 43.97 -26.30 -11.70
C SER A 302 43.81 -27.82 -11.65
N ALA A 303 44.46 -28.52 -12.57
CA ALA A 303 44.48 -29.97 -12.67
C ALA A 303 45.72 -30.43 -13.45
N SER A 304 46.15 -31.67 -13.23
CA SER A 304 47.27 -32.27 -13.98
C SER A 304 46.89 -32.64 -15.42
N ALA A 305 45.61 -32.72 -15.75
CA ALA A 305 45.12 -32.99 -17.09
C ALA A 305 45.10 -31.71 -17.94
N THR A 306 45.70 -31.77 -19.13
CA THR A 306 45.53 -30.73 -20.15
C THR A 306 44.13 -30.82 -20.77
N THR A 307 43.61 -29.70 -21.25
CA THR A 307 42.29 -29.49 -21.86
C THR A 307 41.08 -29.68 -20.92
N ALA A 308 41.29 -29.97 -19.64
CA ALA A 308 40.20 -30.03 -18.66
C ALA A 308 39.64 -28.64 -18.35
N SER A 309 38.31 -28.53 -18.29
CA SER A 309 37.57 -27.33 -17.84
C SER A 309 36.74 -27.64 -16.60
N ALA A 310 36.33 -26.59 -15.88
CA ALA A 310 35.37 -26.71 -14.79
C ALA A 310 34.05 -25.99 -15.12
N LEU A 311 32.98 -26.49 -14.53
CA LEU A 311 31.64 -25.94 -14.62
C LEU A 311 31.10 -25.70 -13.21
N ILE A 312 30.71 -24.45 -12.95
CA ILE A 312 29.99 -24.03 -11.76
C ILE A 312 28.60 -23.57 -12.20
N HIS A 313 27.54 -24.19 -11.70
CA HIS A 313 26.18 -23.98 -12.21
C HIS A 313 25.11 -24.06 -11.13
N ASP A 314 23.87 -23.74 -11.52
CA ASP A 314 22.70 -23.77 -10.63
C ASP A 314 22.41 -25.22 -10.21
N PRO A 315 22.38 -25.55 -8.90
CA PRO A 315 22.03 -26.89 -8.44
C PRO A 315 20.69 -27.41 -8.96
N ALA A 316 19.75 -26.53 -9.32
CA ALA A 316 18.45 -26.88 -9.88
C ALA A 316 18.53 -27.54 -11.27
N GLN A 317 19.63 -27.39 -12.00
CA GLN A 317 19.84 -28.07 -13.28
C GLN A 317 20.26 -29.55 -13.09
N GLY A 318 20.40 -30.01 -11.85
CA GLY A 318 20.83 -31.36 -11.53
C GLY A 318 22.32 -31.59 -11.77
N THR A 319 22.70 -32.86 -11.88
CA THR A 319 24.08 -33.28 -12.13
C THR A 319 24.42 -33.10 -13.61
N LEU A 320 25.45 -32.31 -13.89
CA LEU A 320 26.02 -32.11 -15.24
C LEU A 320 27.43 -32.69 -15.30
N VAL A 321 27.94 -32.86 -16.51
CA VAL A 321 29.33 -33.26 -16.79
C VAL A 321 30.03 -32.09 -17.48
N ALA A 322 31.20 -31.69 -16.98
CA ALA A 322 32.00 -30.62 -17.56
C ALA A 322 32.82 -31.10 -18.77
N GLY A 323 33.04 -30.21 -19.74
CA GLY A 323 33.91 -30.43 -20.90
C GLY A 323 33.21 -30.30 -22.26
N LEU A 324 34.00 -30.30 -23.34
CA LEU A 324 33.54 -30.07 -24.73
C LEU A 324 32.50 -31.08 -25.21
N GLY A 325 32.59 -32.34 -24.79
CA GLY A 325 31.60 -33.38 -25.09
C GLY A 325 30.42 -33.43 -24.11
N GLY A 326 30.38 -32.53 -23.12
CA GLY A 326 29.37 -32.47 -22.07
C GLY A 326 28.60 -31.14 -22.09
N ALA A 327 28.32 -30.59 -20.90
CA ALA A 327 27.61 -29.33 -20.74
C ALA A 327 28.51 -28.08 -20.89
N GLY A 328 29.73 -28.24 -21.39
CA GLY A 328 30.72 -27.18 -21.48
C GLY A 328 31.36 -26.84 -20.12
N GLY A 329 31.89 -25.62 -20.00
CA GLY A 329 32.50 -25.09 -18.78
C GLY A 329 32.42 -23.57 -18.77
N ASN A 330 32.36 -22.98 -17.57
CA ASN A 330 32.45 -21.53 -17.36
C ASN A 330 33.77 -21.10 -16.70
N VAL A 331 34.67 -22.06 -16.49
CA VAL A 331 36.09 -21.84 -16.22
C VAL A 331 36.85 -22.35 -17.44
N GLY A 332 37.88 -21.61 -17.87
CA GLY A 332 38.67 -21.97 -19.06
C GLY A 332 39.24 -23.39 -19.01
N ALA A 333 39.74 -23.86 -20.14
CA ALA A 333 40.44 -25.14 -20.22
C ALA A 333 41.93 -24.96 -19.90
N ILE A 334 42.47 -25.84 -19.07
CA ILE A 334 43.90 -25.87 -18.73
C ILE A 334 44.72 -26.21 -19.97
N GLN A 335 45.60 -25.33 -20.44
CA GLN A 335 46.45 -25.62 -21.62
C GLN A 335 47.77 -26.32 -21.26
N VAL A 336 48.24 -26.14 -20.03
CA VAL A 336 49.50 -26.71 -19.52
C VAL A 336 49.19 -27.40 -18.18
N ALA A 337 49.60 -28.66 -18.02
CA ALA A 337 49.35 -29.44 -16.82
C ALA A 337 49.74 -28.68 -15.54
N SER A 338 48.87 -28.74 -14.53
CA SER A 338 49.00 -28.06 -13.23
C SER A 338 48.99 -26.52 -13.30
N ASN A 339 48.73 -25.93 -14.46
CA ASN A 339 48.51 -24.48 -14.58
C ASN A 339 47.08 -24.10 -14.19
N TYR A 340 46.79 -22.80 -14.14
CA TYR A 340 45.49 -22.27 -13.76
C TYR A 340 44.67 -21.90 -14.99
N ALA A 341 43.41 -22.30 -14.97
CA ALA A 341 42.36 -21.73 -15.78
C ALA A 341 41.51 -20.78 -14.94
N VAL A 342 41.09 -19.69 -15.56
CA VAL A 342 40.34 -18.62 -14.90
C VAL A 342 38.93 -18.51 -15.50
N GLY A 343 37.98 -18.07 -14.70
CA GLY A 343 36.62 -17.80 -15.15
C GLY A 343 35.91 -16.83 -14.23
N SER A 344 34.80 -16.28 -14.68
CA SER A 344 33.88 -15.50 -13.87
C SER A 344 32.46 -15.65 -14.39
N GLY A 345 31.49 -15.42 -13.52
CA GLY A 345 30.10 -15.51 -13.94
C GLY A 345 29.12 -15.29 -12.80
N ASN A 346 27.88 -15.02 -13.20
CA ASN A 346 26.76 -14.88 -12.28
C ASN A 346 25.97 -16.18 -12.24
N VAL A 347 25.98 -16.89 -11.10
CA VAL A 347 25.41 -18.24 -10.96
C VAL A 347 24.28 -18.22 -9.92
N TRP A 348 23.15 -18.82 -10.25
CA TRP A 348 22.03 -18.98 -9.30
C TRP A 348 22.38 -20.01 -8.23
N THR A 349 22.12 -19.67 -6.97
CA THR A 349 22.28 -20.59 -5.83
C THR A 349 20.98 -21.35 -5.58
N ASN A 350 21.06 -22.47 -4.86
CA ASN A 350 19.89 -23.01 -4.16
C ASN A 350 19.56 -22.18 -2.90
N THR A 351 18.50 -22.57 -2.18
CA THR A 351 18.07 -21.94 -0.93
C THR A 351 18.98 -22.26 0.26
N SER A 352 19.95 -23.16 0.11
CA SER A 352 20.92 -23.54 1.14
C SER A 352 22.29 -22.90 0.91
N LYS A 353 22.34 -21.78 0.17
CA LYS A 353 23.56 -21.04 -0.16
C LYS A 353 24.59 -21.82 -0.99
N GLN A 354 24.15 -22.75 -1.83
CA GLN A 354 25.07 -23.60 -2.60
C GLN A 354 24.96 -23.36 -4.10
N VAL A 355 26.09 -23.53 -4.77
CA VAL A 355 26.19 -23.80 -6.21
C VAL A 355 26.68 -25.22 -6.42
N ARG A 356 26.61 -25.70 -7.65
CA ARG A 356 27.12 -27.02 -8.01
C ARG A 356 28.40 -26.89 -8.82
N GLN A 357 29.38 -27.73 -8.54
CA GLN A 357 30.67 -27.76 -9.22
C GLN A 357 30.93 -29.15 -9.82
N VAL A 358 31.58 -29.18 -10.98
CA VAL A 358 32.07 -30.40 -11.65
C VAL A 358 33.21 -30.01 -12.60
N ALA A 359 34.18 -30.89 -12.82
CA ALA A 359 35.30 -30.65 -13.72
C ALA A 359 35.57 -31.84 -14.65
N GLY A 360 36.17 -31.59 -15.81
CA GLY A 360 36.56 -32.64 -16.74
C GLY A 360 37.68 -33.54 -16.20
N ALA A 361 38.41 -33.10 -15.16
CA ALA A 361 39.42 -33.88 -14.47
C ALA A 361 39.55 -33.45 -13.00
N SER A 362 40.13 -34.33 -12.17
CA SER A 362 40.38 -34.02 -10.76
C SER A 362 41.42 -32.92 -10.58
N GLY A 363 41.19 -32.03 -9.62
CA GLY A 363 42.02 -30.86 -9.43
C GLY A 363 41.65 -30.02 -8.21
N GLY A 364 42.17 -28.79 -8.16
CA GLY A 364 41.85 -27.78 -7.16
C GLY A 364 40.96 -26.69 -7.74
N LEU A 365 39.96 -26.25 -6.97
CA LEU A 365 39.12 -25.10 -7.26
C LEU A 365 39.30 -24.00 -6.22
N TRP A 366 39.34 -22.75 -6.67
CA TRP A 366 39.21 -21.56 -5.84
C TRP A 366 38.02 -20.74 -6.31
N VAL A 367 37.25 -20.24 -5.36
CA VAL A 367 36.05 -19.43 -5.65
C VAL A 367 36.05 -18.19 -4.79
N TRP A 368 36.05 -17.04 -5.46
CA TRP A 368 35.81 -15.75 -4.83
C TRP A 368 34.40 -15.28 -5.15
N ASN A 369 33.76 -14.72 -4.14
CA ASN A 369 32.43 -14.17 -4.21
C ASN A 369 32.51 -12.66 -3.99
N ASP A 370 32.16 -11.91 -5.04
CA ASP A 370 32.18 -10.46 -5.04
C ASP A 370 30.83 -9.87 -4.58
N GLY A 371 29.80 -10.70 -4.39
CA GLY A 371 28.47 -10.27 -3.97
C GLY A 371 27.34 -11.07 -4.62
N PHE A 372 26.14 -10.52 -4.64
CA PHE A 372 24.95 -11.22 -5.15
C PHE A 372 23.82 -10.26 -5.53
N PHE A 373 22.82 -10.78 -6.25
CA PHE A 373 21.56 -10.09 -6.51
C PHE A 373 20.46 -10.66 -5.62
N PHE A 374 19.81 -9.81 -4.80
CA PHE A 374 18.72 -10.21 -3.90
C PHE A 374 17.43 -9.45 -4.25
N PRO A 375 16.51 -10.03 -5.05
CA PRO A 375 15.39 -9.29 -5.59
C PRO A 375 14.39 -8.87 -4.51
N CYS A 376 14.25 -7.57 -4.25
CA CYS A 376 13.25 -7.01 -3.33
C CYS A 376 12.16 -6.20 -4.05
N LYS A 377 12.04 -6.35 -5.39
CA LYS A 377 11.10 -5.60 -6.24
C LYS A 377 11.34 -4.09 -6.18
N ARG A 378 12.61 -3.70 -6.13
CA ARG A 378 13.01 -2.31 -6.08
C ARG A 378 12.82 -1.62 -7.44
N ASN A 379 12.17 -0.47 -7.42
CA ASN A 379 12.15 0.45 -8.55
C ASN A 379 13.49 1.20 -8.55
N GLY A 380 14.27 0.98 -9.62
CA GLY A 380 15.60 1.58 -9.82
C GLY A 380 15.56 3.08 -10.04
#